data_AF-A0A849PW86-F1
#
_entry.id   AF-A0A849PW86-F1
#
_cell.length_a   1.000
_cell.length_b   1.000
_cell.length_c   1.000
_cell.angle_alpha   90.00
_cell.angle_beta   90.00
_cell.angle_gamma   90.00
#
_symmetry.space_group_name_H-M   'P 1'
#
loop_
_entity.id
_entity.type
_entity.pdbx_description
1 polymer ?
#
loop_
_entity_poly.entity_id
_entity_poly.type
_entity_poly.pdbx_seq_one_letter_code
_entity_poly.pdbx_strand_id
1 'polypeptide(L)'
;MSKHEMKTVDELCAMPLHQFIARCLEWNDEFNEGKPIDTSDGHLCPVQVWVMSNHKNCPSESVVDLIATCKVCGEPMCPDCSNHNVHQLSRVTGYLSNVSGWNAAKKQELKDRNRNF
;
A
#
# COMPACT_ATOMS: atom_id res chain seq x y z
N MET A 1 13.07 -22.78 -17.09
CA MET A 1 12.09 -23.22 -16.08
C MET A 1 12.41 -22.47 -14.80
N SER A 2 11.55 -21.53 -14.39
CA SER A 2 11.88 -20.60 -13.29
C SER A 2 12.13 -21.38 -11.98
N LYS A 3 13.22 -21.05 -11.28
CA LYS A 3 13.72 -21.72 -10.06
C LYS A 3 12.92 -21.29 -8.82
N HIS A 4 11.61 -21.15 -8.91
CA HIS A 4 10.81 -20.62 -7.82
C HIS A 4 9.94 -21.73 -7.23
N GLU A 5 10.26 -22.07 -5.97
CA GLU A 5 9.49 -22.98 -5.13
C GLU A 5 8.04 -22.49 -5.10
N MET A 6 7.13 -23.34 -5.57
CA MET A 6 5.72 -23.03 -5.68
C MET A 6 5.08 -23.10 -4.29
N LYS A 7 5.03 -21.97 -3.60
CA LYS A 7 4.37 -21.83 -2.29
C LYS A 7 2.86 -21.74 -2.46
N THR A 8 2.13 -22.37 -1.56
CA THR A 8 0.67 -22.22 -1.43
C THR A 8 0.31 -20.83 -0.89
N VAL A 9 -0.95 -20.43 -1.05
CA VAL A 9 -1.45 -19.14 -0.54
C VAL A 9 -1.30 -19.03 0.97
N ASP A 10 -1.57 -20.13 1.69
CA ASP A 10 -1.47 -20.17 3.15
C ASP A 10 -0.01 -20.01 3.61
N GLU A 11 0.93 -20.69 2.95
CA GLU A 11 2.36 -20.54 3.23
C GLU A 11 2.84 -19.11 3.00
N LEU A 12 2.37 -18.45 1.94
CA LEU A 12 2.69 -17.06 1.66
C LEU A 12 2.13 -16.13 2.74
N CYS A 13 0.88 -16.33 3.16
CA CYS A 13 0.25 -15.52 4.19
C CYS A 13 0.86 -15.74 5.59
N ALA A 14 1.48 -16.90 5.84
CA ALA A 14 2.22 -17.19 7.07
C ALA A 14 3.61 -16.53 7.13
N MET A 15 4.12 -16.00 6.01
CA MET A 15 5.42 -15.32 5.99
C MET A 15 5.34 -13.97 6.71
N PRO A 16 6.46 -13.50 7.32
CA PRO A 16 6.54 -12.14 7.84
C PRO A 16 6.22 -11.10 6.75
N LEU A 17 5.47 -10.06 7.10
CA LEU A 17 4.98 -9.04 6.16
C LEU A 17 6.05 -8.47 5.23
N HIS A 18 7.26 -8.20 5.73
CA HIS A 18 8.35 -7.66 4.90
C HIS A 18 8.78 -8.64 3.80
N GLN A 19 8.84 -9.94 4.09
CA GLN A 19 9.17 -10.98 3.11
C GLN A 19 8.03 -11.18 2.12
N PHE A 20 6.78 -11.10 2.61
CA PHE A 20 5.60 -11.15 1.74
C PHE A 20 5.58 -9.97 0.75
N ILE A 21 5.83 -8.74 1.22
CA ILE A 21 5.93 -7.55 0.35
C ILE A 21 7.07 -7.72 -0.66
N ALA A 22 8.25 -8.16 -0.23
CA ALA A 22 9.38 -8.42 -1.13
C ALA A 22 8.99 -9.41 -2.23
N ARG A 23 8.28 -10.49 -1.86
CA ARG A 23 7.81 -11.47 -2.84
C ARG A 23 6.80 -10.88 -3.82
N CYS A 24 5.88 -10.02 -3.36
CA CYS A 24 4.95 -9.32 -4.26
C CYS A 24 5.66 -8.35 -5.20
N LEU A 25 6.74 -7.70 -4.77
CA LEU A 25 7.54 -6.82 -5.63
C LEU A 25 8.28 -7.63 -6.71
N GLU A 26 8.85 -8.77 -6.36
CA GLU A 26 9.43 -9.70 -7.34
C GLU A 26 8.37 -10.12 -8.38
N TRP A 27 7.13 -10.38 -7.95
CA TRP A 27 6.05 -10.68 -8.89
C TRP A 27 5.66 -9.52 -9.79
N ASN A 28 5.70 -8.28 -9.29
CA ASN A 28 5.49 -7.12 -10.13
C ASN A 28 6.57 -7.04 -11.21
N ASP A 29 7.83 -7.30 -10.85
CA ASP A 29 8.96 -7.31 -11.80
C ASP A 29 8.82 -8.46 -12.82
N GLU A 30 8.46 -9.66 -12.36
CA GLU A 30 8.34 -10.86 -13.20
C GLU A 30 7.13 -10.82 -14.15
N PHE A 31 5.96 -10.40 -13.65
CA PHE A 31 4.67 -10.59 -14.34
C PHE A 31 4.00 -9.29 -14.77
N ASN A 32 4.44 -8.13 -14.28
CA ASN A 32 3.83 -6.85 -14.56
C ASN A 32 4.83 -5.79 -15.06
N GLU A 33 5.97 -6.21 -15.60
CA GLU A 33 7.03 -5.31 -16.11
C GLU A 33 7.50 -4.29 -15.04
N GLY A 34 7.48 -4.69 -13.76
CA GLY A 34 7.80 -3.84 -12.61
C GLY A 34 6.75 -2.78 -12.28
N LYS A 35 5.59 -2.79 -12.96
CA LYS A 35 4.49 -1.87 -12.67
C LYS A 35 3.73 -2.33 -11.42
N PRO A 36 3.14 -1.38 -10.66
CA PRO A 36 2.26 -1.74 -9.55
C PRO A 36 1.02 -2.52 -10.04
N ILE A 37 0.54 -3.45 -9.20
CA ILE A 37 -0.67 -4.23 -9.47
C ILE A 37 -1.87 -3.30 -9.55
N ASP A 38 -2.71 -3.49 -10.56
CA ASP A 38 -3.96 -2.76 -10.71
C ASP A 38 -5.02 -3.26 -9.72
N THR A 39 -5.65 -2.32 -9.02
CA THR A 39 -6.72 -2.58 -8.04
C THR A 39 -8.02 -1.84 -8.40
N SER A 40 -8.15 -1.27 -9.61
CA SER A 40 -9.31 -0.47 -10.02
C SER A 40 -10.63 -1.25 -10.02
N ASP A 41 -10.60 -2.53 -10.37
CA ASP A 41 -11.79 -3.35 -10.63
C ASP A 41 -12.30 -4.08 -9.37
N GLY A 42 -12.05 -3.51 -8.19
CA GLY A 42 -12.43 -4.10 -6.90
C GLY A 42 -11.53 -5.27 -6.47
N HIS A 43 -10.42 -5.49 -7.17
CA HIS A 43 -9.41 -6.46 -6.77
C HIS A 43 -8.63 -5.95 -5.55
N LEU A 44 -8.53 -6.80 -4.53
CA LEU A 44 -7.76 -6.49 -3.33
C LEU A 44 -6.26 -6.65 -3.62
N CYS A 45 -5.46 -5.66 -3.19
CA CYS A 45 -4.01 -5.78 -3.17
C CYS A 45 -3.59 -7.02 -2.36
N PRO A 46 -2.59 -7.81 -2.79
CA PRO A 46 -2.08 -8.94 -2.01
C PRO A 46 -1.70 -8.58 -0.57
N VAL A 47 -1.14 -7.37 -0.36
CA VAL A 47 -0.80 -6.86 0.97
C VAL A 47 -2.05 -6.65 1.82
N GLN A 48 -3.16 -6.19 1.22
CA GLN A 48 -4.43 -6.07 1.93
C GLN A 48 -4.96 -7.45 2.34
N VAL A 49 -4.87 -8.44 1.45
CA VAL A 49 -5.25 -9.83 1.75
C VAL A 49 -4.41 -10.36 2.92
N TRP A 50 -3.10 -10.14 2.92
CA TRP A 50 -2.22 -10.55 4.01
C TRP A 50 -2.64 -9.93 5.34
N VAL A 51 -2.96 -8.63 5.36
CA VAL A 51 -3.42 -7.92 6.58
C VAL A 51 -4.73 -8.52 7.11
N MET A 52 -5.66 -8.82 6.22
CA MET A 52 -6.95 -9.43 6.57
C MET A 52 -6.79 -10.86 7.11
N SER A 53 -5.97 -11.68 6.44
CA SER A 53 -5.70 -13.07 6.86
C SER A 53 -4.97 -13.17 8.20
N ASN A 54 -4.09 -12.21 8.49
CA ASN A 54 -3.34 -12.17 9.75
C ASN A 54 -4.04 -11.38 10.86
N HIS A 55 -5.26 -10.87 10.61
CA HIS A 55 -6.02 -10.03 11.54
C HIS A 55 -5.17 -8.90 12.15
N LYS A 56 -4.27 -8.30 11.35
CA LYS A 56 -3.31 -7.32 11.86
C LYS A 56 -4.01 -6.02 12.22
N ASN A 57 -4.08 -5.74 13.51
CA ASN A 57 -4.62 -4.49 14.03
C ASN A 57 -3.65 -3.32 13.79
N CYS A 58 -4.22 -2.11 13.70
CA CYS A 58 -3.42 -0.89 13.74
C CYS A 58 -2.82 -0.74 15.15
N PRO A 59 -1.50 -0.62 15.31
CA PRO A 59 -0.89 -0.40 16.62
C PRO A 59 -1.12 1.03 17.12
N SER A 60 -1.36 1.96 16.20
CA SER A 60 -1.56 3.38 16.50
C SER A 60 -2.97 3.61 17.02
N GLU A 61 -3.07 4.22 18.20
CA GLU A 61 -4.34 4.58 18.87
C GLU A 61 -4.94 5.89 18.31
N SER A 62 -4.17 6.65 17.54
CA SER A 62 -4.54 7.93 16.97
C SER A 62 -4.23 8.00 15.46
N VAL A 63 -4.56 9.15 14.85
CA VAL A 63 -4.17 9.46 13.48
C VAL A 63 -2.64 9.34 13.35
N VAL A 64 -2.18 8.68 12.30
CA VAL A 64 -0.77 8.52 11.99
C VAL A 64 -0.29 9.73 11.17
N ASP A 65 0.80 10.35 11.60
CA ASP A 65 1.30 11.61 11.04
C ASP A 65 1.98 11.48 9.67
N LEU A 66 2.09 10.25 9.15
CA LEU A 66 2.76 9.95 7.87
C LEU A 66 1.78 9.44 6.81
N ILE A 67 1.85 10.08 5.64
CA ILE A 67 1.15 9.65 4.42
C ILE A 67 2.04 8.63 3.69
N ALA A 68 1.55 7.40 3.54
CA ALA A 68 2.25 6.35 2.82
C ALA A 68 1.43 5.78 1.66
N THR A 69 2.14 5.31 0.64
CA THR A 69 1.59 4.56 -0.50
C THR A 69 2.19 3.16 -0.54
N CYS A 70 1.38 2.19 -0.95
CA CYS A 70 1.78 0.81 -1.08
C CYS A 70 2.78 0.64 -2.22
N LYS A 71 3.89 -0.04 -1.98
CA LYS A 71 4.89 -0.31 -3.03
C LYS A 71 4.41 -1.36 -4.05
N VAL A 72 3.42 -2.17 -3.67
CA VAL A 72 2.91 -3.26 -4.52
C VAL A 72 1.83 -2.78 -5.49
N CYS A 73 0.88 -1.94 -5.06
CA CYS A 73 -0.20 -1.44 -5.92
C CYS A 73 -0.24 0.09 -6.09
N GLY A 74 0.54 0.85 -5.33
CA GLY A 74 0.56 2.33 -5.40
C GLY A 74 -0.56 3.03 -4.63
N GLU A 75 -1.57 2.30 -4.15
CA GLU A 75 -2.70 2.85 -3.39
C GLU A 75 -2.30 3.34 -1.98
N PRO A 76 -3.06 4.25 -1.37
CA PRO A 76 -2.88 4.66 0.02
C PRO A 76 -2.86 3.49 1.01
N MET A 77 -1.93 3.53 1.97
CA MET A 77 -1.89 2.56 3.06
C MET A 77 -1.44 3.18 4.38
N CYS A 78 -1.79 2.53 5.49
CA CYS A 78 -1.24 2.85 6.81
C CYS A 78 0.25 2.45 6.88
N PRO A 79 1.18 3.34 7.25
CA PRO A 79 2.61 2.99 7.31
C PRO A 79 2.93 1.96 8.41
N ASP A 80 2.14 1.87 9.48
CA ASP A 80 2.42 0.99 10.61
C ASP A 80 1.88 -0.44 10.40
N CYS A 81 0.65 -0.54 9.89
CA CYS A 81 -0.03 -1.83 9.73
C CYS A 81 -0.15 -2.32 8.29
N SER A 82 0.07 -1.45 7.29
CA SER A 82 -0.05 -1.75 5.85
C SER A 82 -1.46 -2.04 5.34
N ASN A 83 -2.48 -1.72 6.15
CA ASN A 83 -3.88 -1.77 5.72
C ASN A 83 -4.18 -0.65 4.70
N HIS A 84 -4.95 -0.97 3.68
CA HIS A 84 -5.40 -0.06 2.62
C HIS A 84 -6.71 0.64 2.96
N ASN A 85 -7.42 0.19 4.00
CA ASN A 85 -8.62 0.85 4.49
C ASN A 85 -8.24 2.10 5.31
N VAL A 86 -7.82 3.16 4.61
CA VAL A 86 -7.34 4.41 5.20
C VAL A 86 -7.90 5.64 4.48
N HIS A 87 -7.94 6.76 5.20
CA HIS A 87 -8.13 8.07 4.62
C HIS A 87 -6.86 8.90 4.79
N GLN A 88 -6.26 9.32 3.69
CA GLN A 88 -5.13 10.25 3.72
C GLN A 88 -5.65 11.66 3.95
N LEU A 89 -5.23 12.26 5.06
CA LEU A 89 -5.57 13.63 5.41
C LEU A 89 -4.34 14.52 5.19
N SER A 90 -4.53 15.65 4.53
CA SER A 90 -3.46 16.65 4.39
C SER A 90 -4.03 18.05 4.34
N ARG A 91 -3.15 19.05 4.45
CA ARG A 91 -3.50 20.47 4.40
C ARG A 91 -2.79 21.14 3.22
N VAL A 92 -3.54 21.92 2.44
CA VAL A 92 -3.00 22.83 1.40
C VAL A 92 -3.27 24.28 1.77
N THR A 93 -4.52 24.64 2.11
CA THR A 93 -4.95 26.02 2.39
C THR A 93 -5.26 26.28 3.87
N GLY A 94 -4.56 25.59 4.78
CA GLY A 94 -4.69 25.78 6.23
C GLY A 94 -5.66 24.83 6.96
N TYR A 95 -6.61 24.19 6.27
CA TYR A 95 -7.50 23.17 6.84
C TYR A 95 -7.10 21.75 6.45
N LEU A 96 -7.32 20.79 7.36
CA LEU A 96 -7.20 19.36 7.07
C LEU A 96 -8.38 18.92 6.18
N SER A 97 -8.08 18.18 5.13
CA SER A 97 -9.09 17.61 4.24
C SER A 97 -8.62 16.28 3.67
N ASN A 98 -9.58 15.45 3.23
CA ASN A 98 -9.29 14.16 2.62
C ASN A 98 -8.68 14.35 1.22
N VAL A 99 -7.51 13.76 1.00
CA VAL A 99 -6.74 13.84 -0.25
C VAL A 99 -7.50 13.17 -1.40
N SER A 100 -8.35 12.18 -1.15
CA SER A 100 -9.12 11.50 -2.19
C SER A 100 -10.00 12.48 -2.99
N GLY A 101 -10.61 13.46 -2.31
CA GLY A 101 -11.46 14.50 -2.87
C GLY A 101 -10.72 15.69 -3.50
N TRP A 102 -9.39 15.65 -3.55
CA TRP A 102 -8.60 16.73 -4.15
C TRP A 102 -8.60 16.65 -5.68
N ASN A 103 -8.55 17.83 -6.31
CA ASN A 103 -8.30 17.94 -7.74
C ASN A 103 -6.85 17.58 -8.09
N ALA A 104 -6.56 17.40 -9.37
CA ALA A 104 -5.24 16.98 -9.85
C ALA A 104 -4.11 17.92 -9.40
N ALA A 105 -4.34 19.24 -9.41
CA ALA A 105 -3.35 20.23 -8.99
C ALA A 105 -2.95 20.08 -7.51
N LYS A 106 -3.93 19.92 -6.60
CA LYS A 106 -3.67 19.70 -5.18
C LYS A 106 -2.99 18.36 -4.90
N LYS A 107 -3.35 17.31 -5.64
CA LYS A 107 -2.68 15.99 -5.55
C LYS A 107 -1.23 16.08 -6.01
N GLN A 108 -0.94 16.87 -7.04
CA GLN A 108 0.41 17.12 -7.51
C GLN A 108 1.24 17.89 -6.47
N GLU A 109 0.69 18.96 -5.91
CA GLU A 109 1.30 19.71 -4.79
C GLU A 109 1.70 18.80 -3.62
N LEU A 110 0.83 17.85 -3.24
CA LEU A 110 1.14 16.87 -2.19
C LEU A 110 2.35 16.00 -2.56
N LYS A 111 2.38 15.49 -3.79
CA LYS A 111 3.50 14.67 -4.28
C LYS A 111 4.79 15.47 -4.24
N ASP A 112 4.76 16.72 -4.67
CA ASP A 112 5.94 17.58 -4.71
C ASP A 112 6.46 17.92 -3.31
N ARG A 113 5.56 18.10 -2.33
CA ARG A 113 5.94 18.26 -0.91
C ARG A 113 6.49 17.00 -0.26
N ASN A 114 6.05 15.83 -0.72
CA ASN A 114 6.45 14.54 -0.16
C ASN A 114 7.64 13.89 -0.89
N ARG A 115 8.16 14.50 -1.97
CA ARG A 115 9.33 14.00 -2.73
C ARG A 115 10.66 14.04 -1.96
N ASN A 116 10.73 14.79 -0.86
CA ASN A 116 11.95 14.93 -0.05
C ASN A 116 12.05 13.92 1.11
N PHE A 117 11.27 12.84 1.09
CA PHE A 117 11.29 11.77 2.11
C PHE A 117 11.64 10.41 1.51
#